data_AF-A0A2E8WCG9-F1
#
_entry.id   AF-A0A2E8WCG9-F1
#
_cell.length_a   1.000
_cell.length_b   1.000
_cell.length_c   1.000
_cell.angle_alpha   90.00
_cell.angle_beta   90.00
_cell.angle_gamma   90.00
#
_symmetry.space_group_name_H-M   'P 1'
#
loop_
_entity.id
_entity.type
_entity.pdbx_description
1 polymer ?
#
loop_
_entity_poly.entity_id
_entity_poly.type
_entity_poly.pdbx_seq_one_letter_code
_entity_poly.pdbx_strand_id
1 'polypeptide(L)'
;MSRVRSQAMADHAADHPHGLLHYFEDTEQQKESATLGIWAFLITEILFFGGLFCVYLGVSHEVPRGLGGRFSPFGCSVWAINTAVLICSSLTMTLAVGAGHLGKNGAIIVWIAATLILGGVFLGIKSVEYTHKYHEHLVPGGL
;
A
#
# COMPACT_ATOMS: atom_id res chain seq x y z
N MET A 1 39.70 -23.77 -37.31
CA MET A 1 39.21 -22.43 -36.88
C MET A 1 37.75 -22.40 -36.42
N SER A 2 36.91 -23.42 -36.65
CA SER A 2 35.49 -23.40 -36.25
C SER A 2 35.21 -23.68 -34.76
N ARG A 3 36.08 -24.44 -34.06
CA ARG A 3 35.90 -24.75 -32.63
C ARG A 3 36.02 -23.55 -31.71
N VAL A 4 36.92 -22.60 -32.01
CA VAL A 4 37.17 -21.42 -31.17
C VAL A 4 35.95 -20.49 -31.16
N ARG A 5 35.27 -20.33 -32.30
CA ARG A 5 34.03 -19.55 -32.40
C ARG A 5 32.83 -20.24 -31.72
N SER A 6 32.80 -21.57 -31.73
CA SER A 6 31.76 -22.35 -31.04
C SER A 6 31.92 -22.35 -29.53
N GLN A 7 33.15 -22.25 -29.01
CA GLN A 7 33.41 -22.09 -27.57
C GLN A 7 33.09 -20.67 -27.10
N ALA A 8 33.45 -19.63 -27.86
CA ALA A 8 33.11 -18.25 -27.52
C ALA A 8 31.57 -18.00 -27.45
N MET A 9 30.78 -18.69 -28.27
CA MET A 9 29.30 -18.61 -28.18
C MET A 9 28.71 -19.48 -27.06
N ALA A 10 29.41 -20.52 -26.62
CA ALA A 10 28.98 -21.39 -25.52
C ALA A 10 29.33 -20.77 -24.14
N ASP A 11 30.46 -20.07 -24.05
CA ASP A 11 30.90 -19.37 -22.82
C ASP A 11 30.00 -18.16 -22.50
N HIS A 12 29.43 -17.50 -23.52
CA HIS A 12 28.46 -16.41 -23.32
C HIS A 12 27.07 -16.86 -22.88
N ALA A 13 26.71 -18.14 -23.04
CA ALA A 13 25.39 -18.65 -22.68
C ALA A 13 25.31 -19.13 -21.21
N ALA A 14 26.44 -19.25 -20.52
CA ALA A 14 26.54 -19.96 -19.24
C ALA A 14 26.55 -19.06 -17.99
N ASP A 15 26.57 -17.73 -18.12
CA ASP A 15 26.90 -16.82 -17.01
C ASP A 15 25.81 -15.80 -16.66
N HIS A 16 24.53 -16.09 -16.96
CA HIS A 16 23.44 -15.25 -16.46
C HIS A 16 23.11 -15.61 -15.01
N PRO A 17 23.28 -14.69 -14.05
CA PRO A 17 22.95 -14.96 -12.65
C PRO A 17 21.46 -15.30 -12.52
N HIS A 18 21.16 -16.44 -11.91
CA HIS A 18 19.80 -16.89 -11.66
C HIS A 18 19.00 -15.83 -10.87
N GLY A 19 18.06 -15.16 -11.54
CA GLY A 19 17.23 -14.08 -10.96
C GLY A 19 17.31 -12.73 -11.68
N LEU A 20 18.26 -12.56 -12.60
CA LEU A 20 18.33 -11.40 -13.50
C LEU A 20 17.34 -11.56 -14.65
N LEU A 21 16.41 -10.60 -14.79
CA LEU A 21 15.53 -10.57 -15.96
C LEU A 21 16.32 -10.10 -17.18
N HIS A 22 16.03 -10.67 -18.36
CA HIS A 22 16.75 -10.40 -19.62
C HIS A 22 16.68 -8.94 -20.11
N TYR A 23 15.81 -8.11 -19.53
CA TYR A 23 15.74 -6.67 -19.81
C TYR A 23 16.83 -5.87 -19.07
N PHE A 24 17.33 -6.38 -17.94
CA PHE A 24 18.33 -5.68 -17.13
C PHE A 24 19.72 -6.20 -17.44
N GLU A 25 20.69 -5.29 -17.43
CA GLU A 25 22.10 -5.60 -17.66
C GLU A 25 22.72 -6.25 -16.42
N ASP A 26 22.28 -5.84 -15.22
CA ASP A 26 22.73 -6.40 -13.94
C ASP A 26 21.66 -6.36 -12.84
N THR A 27 21.94 -7.03 -11.72
CA THR A 27 20.99 -7.14 -10.59
C THR A 27 20.85 -5.87 -9.74
N GLU A 28 21.81 -4.94 -9.84
CA GLU A 28 21.76 -3.63 -9.18
C GLU A 28 20.79 -2.72 -9.92
N GLN A 29 20.92 -2.61 -11.25
CA GLN A 29 20.00 -1.89 -12.13
C GLN A 29 18.55 -2.39 -11.98
N GLN A 30 18.34 -3.71 -11.85
CA GLN A 30 17.03 -4.29 -11.59
C GLN A 30 16.41 -3.81 -10.26
N LYS A 31 17.21 -3.73 -9.18
CA LYS A 31 16.76 -3.25 -7.87
C LYS A 31 16.50 -1.75 -7.85
N GLU A 32 17.36 -0.97 -8.49
CA GLU A 32 17.18 0.48 -8.63
C GLU A 32 15.90 0.78 -9.40
N SER A 33 15.67 0.10 -10.52
CA SER A 33 14.44 0.25 -11.32
C SER A 33 13.18 -0.08 -10.51
N ALA A 34 13.20 -1.15 -9.73
CA ALA A 34 12.09 -1.49 -8.84
C ALA A 34 11.85 -0.43 -7.75
N THR A 35 12.93 0.11 -7.18
CA THR A 35 12.87 1.17 -6.16
C THR A 35 12.27 2.46 -6.75
N LEU A 36 12.73 2.87 -7.93
CA LEU A 36 12.20 4.02 -8.64
C LEU A 36 10.72 3.83 -8.99
N GLY A 37 10.32 2.61 -9.39
CA GLY A 37 8.91 2.27 -9.63
C GLY A 37 8.03 2.47 -8.40
N ILE A 38 8.48 2.03 -7.22
CA ILE A 38 7.76 2.25 -5.96
C ILE A 38 7.68 3.74 -5.61
N TRP A 39 8.76 4.50 -5.78
CA TRP A 39 8.74 5.96 -5.55
C TRP A 39 7.76 6.69 -6.46
N ALA A 40 7.77 6.38 -7.75
CA ALA A 40 6.84 6.97 -8.72
C ALA A 40 5.38 6.66 -8.35
N PHE A 41 5.09 5.40 -8.01
CA PHE A 41 3.77 4.97 -7.54
C PHE A 41 3.32 5.73 -6.28
N LEU A 42 4.19 5.86 -5.26
CA LEU A 42 3.88 6.60 -4.05
C LEU A 42 3.59 8.08 -4.32
N ILE A 43 4.34 8.72 -5.21
CA ILE A 43 4.08 10.12 -5.61
C ILE A 43 2.71 10.23 -6.27
N THR A 44 2.33 9.29 -7.14
CA THR A 44 1.01 9.31 -7.78
C THR A 44 -0.13 9.16 -6.78
N GLU A 45 0.01 8.32 -5.76
CA GLU A 45 -0.98 8.18 -4.67
C GLU A 45 -1.08 9.46 -3.84
N ILE A 46 0.05 10.11 -3.52
CA ILE A 46 0.06 11.40 -2.81
C ILE A 46 -0.68 12.46 -3.62
N LEU A 47 -0.46 12.53 -4.94
CA LEU A 47 -1.16 13.46 -5.82
C LEU A 47 -2.66 13.16 -5.93
N PHE A 48 -3.03 11.87 -6.00
CA PHE A 48 -4.43 11.43 -6.03
C PHE A 48 -5.18 11.86 -4.75
N PHE A 49 -4.67 11.52 -3.57
CA PHE A 49 -5.28 11.94 -2.30
C PHE A 49 -5.18 13.45 -2.08
N GLY A 50 -4.09 14.09 -2.51
CA GLY A 50 -3.94 15.53 -2.48
C GLY A 50 -5.02 16.25 -3.29
N GLY A 51 -5.34 15.75 -4.49
CA GLY A 51 -6.46 16.22 -5.29
C GLY A 51 -7.81 16.08 -4.58
N LEU A 52 -8.07 14.92 -3.95
CA LEU A 52 -9.28 14.70 -3.15
C LEU A 52 -9.39 15.68 -1.97
N PHE A 53 -8.28 15.97 -1.27
CA PHE A 53 -8.26 16.98 -0.22
C PHE A 53 -8.51 18.39 -0.74
N CYS A 54 -7.92 18.77 -1.88
CA CYS A 54 -8.17 20.07 -2.50
C CYS A 54 -9.65 20.27 -2.85
N VAL A 55 -10.29 19.24 -3.42
CA VAL A 55 -11.74 19.26 -3.70
C VAL A 55 -12.54 19.40 -2.40
N TYR A 56 -12.23 18.61 -1.37
CA TYR A 56 -12.90 18.70 -0.07
C TYR A 56 -12.77 20.08 0.57
N LEU A 57 -11.58 20.67 0.57
CA LEU A 57 -11.32 22.01 1.14
C LEU A 57 -12.02 23.10 0.33
N GLY A 58 -12.03 23.00 -1.00
CA GLY A 58 -12.76 23.91 -1.89
C GLY A 58 -14.25 23.93 -1.58
N VAL A 59 -14.89 22.76 -1.53
CA VAL A 59 -16.32 22.63 -1.18
C VAL A 59 -16.59 23.08 0.26
N SER A 60 -15.71 22.72 1.21
CA SER A 60 -15.88 23.09 2.62
C SER A 60 -15.79 24.59 2.86
N HIS A 61 -15.11 25.36 2.00
CA HIS A 61 -15.04 26.81 2.09
C HIS A 61 -16.37 27.50 1.73
N GLU A 62 -17.19 26.87 0.88
CA GLU A 62 -18.47 27.43 0.43
C GLU A 62 -19.64 27.09 1.36
N VAL A 63 -19.50 26.10 2.25
CA VAL A 63 -20.54 25.70 3.21
C VAL A 63 -20.55 26.63 4.42
N PRO A 64 -21.69 27.26 4.79
CA PRO A 64 -21.79 28.09 5.99
C PRO A 64 -21.39 27.32 7.24
N ARG A 65 -20.52 27.92 8.07
CA ARG A 65 -19.88 27.33 9.27
C ARG A 65 -20.82 26.69 10.31
N GLY A 66 -22.15 26.84 10.17
CA GLY A 66 -23.18 26.28 11.05
C GLY A 66 -23.78 24.93 10.61
N LEU A 67 -23.58 24.48 9.36
CA LEU A 67 -24.13 23.20 8.87
C LEU A 67 -23.17 22.00 9.01
N GLY A 68 -21.87 22.23 9.26
CA GLY A 68 -20.81 21.21 9.16
C GLY A 68 -20.67 20.26 10.36
N GLY A 69 -21.60 20.28 11.32
CA GLY A 69 -21.36 19.78 12.68
C GLY A 69 -22.24 18.64 13.15
N ARG A 70 -22.64 17.68 12.31
CA ARG A 70 -23.13 16.38 12.83
C ARG A 70 -21.92 15.48 13.05
N PHE A 71 -21.27 15.65 14.20
CA PHE A 71 -20.27 14.69 14.69
C PHE A 71 -20.91 13.31 14.62
N SER A 72 -20.21 12.36 14.00
CA SER A 72 -20.64 10.97 13.91
C SER A 72 -21.08 10.48 15.30
N PRO A 73 -22.26 9.83 15.45
CA PRO A 73 -22.69 9.28 16.73
C PRO A 73 -21.74 8.18 17.25
N PHE A 74 -20.83 7.70 16.41
CA PHE A 74 -19.75 6.79 16.81
C PHE A 74 -18.69 7.54 17.63
N GLY A 75 -18.69 7.27 18.94
CA GLY A 75 -17.84 7.94 19.93
C GLY A 75 -16.33 7.82 19.67
N CYS A 76 -15.57 8.76 20.25
CA CYS A 76 -14.11 8.90 20.16
C CYS A 76 -13.33 7.58 20.29
N SER A 77 -13.83 6.63 21.09
CA SER A 77 -13.21 5.31 21.28
C SER A 77 -13.10 4.48 19.99
N VAL A 78 -14.12 4.47 19.12
CA VAL A 78 -14.08 3.69 17.87
C VAL A 78 -13.04 4.26 16.90
N TRP A 79 -12.93 5.58 16.84
CA TRP A 79 -11.91 6.28 16.05
C TRP A 79 -10.50 5.94 16.53
N ALA A 80 -10.28 5.97 17.86
CA ALA A 80 -9.00 5.65 18.46
C ALA A 80 -8.60 4.18 18.22
N ILE A 81 -9.54 3.24 18.40
CA ILE A 81 -9.30 1.81 18.16
C ILE A 81 -8.92 1.58 16.70
N ASN A 82 -9.64 2.18 15.76
CA ASN A 82 -9.38 1.98 14.34
C ASN A 82 -8.01 2.52 13.91
N THR A 83 -7.59 3.65 14.48
CA THR A 83 -6.23 4.17 14.29
C THR A 83 -5.17 3.26 14.90
N ALA A 84 -5.41 2.74 16.12
CA ALA A 84 -4.50 1.79 16.75
C ALA A 84 -4.35 0.51 15.90
N VAL A 85 -5.44 0.00 15.33
CA VAL A 85 -5.43 -1.15 14.40
C VAL A 85 -4.53 -0.87 13.19
N LEU A 86 -4.65 0.30 12.56
CA LEU A 86 -3.80 0.66 11.41
C LEU A 86 -2.32 0.81 11.79
N ILE A 87 -2.02 1.41 12.94
CA ILE A 87 -0.64 1.53 13.43
C ILE A 87 -0.05 0.14 13.67
N CYS A 88 -0.79 -0.74 14.36
CA CYS A 88 -0.39 -2.13 14.54
C CYS A 88 -0.20 -2.85 13.19
N SER A 89 -1.06 -2.59 12.21
CA SER A 89 -0.93 -3.17 10.86
C SER A 89 0.32 -2.69 10.13
N SER A 90 0.72 -1.42 10.29
CA SER A 90 2.00 -0.95 9.73
C SER A 90 3.20 -1.59 10.43
N LEU A 91 3.09 -1.82 11.75
CA LEU A 91 4.14 -2.49 12.52
C LEU A 91 4.33 -3.93 12.05
N THR A 92 3.25 -4.69 11.84
CA THR A 92 3.34 -6.08 11.34
C THR A 92 4.00 -6.13 9.95
N MET A 93 3.72 -5.17 9.07
CA MET A 93 4.39 -5.10 7.77
C MET A 93 5.90 -4.82 7.90
N THR A 94 6.31 -3.89 8.77
CA THR A 94 7.74 -3.62 9.04
C THR A 94 8.46 -4.86 9.59
N LEU A 95 7.81 -5.61 10.48
CA LEU A 95 8.34 -6.87 11.00
C LEU A 95 8.48 -7.94 9.90
N ALA A 96 7.55 -7.99 8.93
CA ALA A 96 7.66 -8.88 7.77
C ALA A 96 8.90 -8.56 6.92
N VAL A 97 9.14 -7.27 6.62
CA VAL A 97 10.33 -6.83 5.88
C VAL A 97 11.61 -7.18 6.63
N GLY A 98 11.65 -6.94 7.95
CA GLY A 98 12.78 -7.34 8.80
C GLY A 98 13.04 -8.85 8.78
N ALA A 99 11.99 -9.68 8.82
CA ALA A 99 12.11 -11.12 8.68
C ALA A 99 12.64 -11.54 7.29
N GLY A 100 12.33 -10.76 6.24
CA GLY A 100 12.89 -10.91 4.90
C GLY A 100 14.40 -10.73 4.85
N HIS A 101 14.93 -9.70 5.51
CA HIS A 101 16.37 -9.50 5.63
C HIS A 101 17.09 -10.63 6.38
N LEU A 102 16.39 -11.30 7.30
CA LEU A 102 16.90 -12.45 8.05
C LEU A 102 16.71 -13.79 7.32
N GLY A 103 16.13 -13.81 6.11
CA GLY A 103 15.84 -15.03 5.35
C GLY A 103 14.76 -15.93 5.98
N LYS A 104 13.95 -15.42 6.91
CA LYS A 104 12.98 -16.20 7.69
C LYS A 104 11.63 -16.25 6.98
N ASN A 105 11.53 -17.00 5.89
CA ASN A 105 10.34 -17.08 5.03
C ASN A 105 9.03 -17.40 5.79
N GLY A 106 9.06 -18.30 6.76
CA GLY A 106 7.88 -18.61 7.58
C GLY A 106 7.37 -17.43 8.40
N ALA A 107 8.28 -16.60 8.93
CA ALA A 107 7.91 -15.40 9.67
C ALA A 107 7.34 -14.31 8.75
N ILE A 108 7.86 -14.18 7.52
CA ILE A 108 7.31 -13.25 6.52
C ILE A 108 5.83 -13.55 6.27
N ILE A 109 5.49 -14.82 6.03
CA ILE A 109 4.11 -15.25 5.75
C ILE A 109 3.19 -14.93 6.93
N VAL A 110 3.62 -15.25 8.16
CA VAL A 110 2.85 -14.98 9.38
C VAL A 110 2.59 -13.48 9.54
N TRP A 111 3.61 -12.64 9.36
CA TRP A 111 3.47 -11.19 9.51
C TRP A 111 2.62 -10.56 8.41
N ILE A 112 2.74 -11.02 7.16
CA ILE A 112 1.86 -10.57 6.06
C ILE A 112 0.41 -10.97 6.33
N ALA A 113 0.17 -12.20 6.79
CA ALA A 113 -1.17 -12.66 7.14
C ALA A 113 -1.77 -11.81 8.28
N ALA A 114 -0.98 -11.49 9.31
CA ALA A 114 -1.41 -10.60 10.39
C ALA A 114 -1.77 -9.20 9.87
N THR A 115 -0.97 -8.61 8.97
CA THR A 115 -1.25 -7.33 8.32
C THR A 115 -2.59 -7.37 7.56
N LEU A 116 -2.83 -8.43 6.77
CA LEU A 116 -4.08 -8.58 6.03
C LEU A 116 -5.30 -8.71 6.95
N ILE A 117 -5.19 -9.46 8.04
CA ILE A 117 -6.27 -9.60 9.03
C ILE A 117 -6.58 -8.25 9.68
N LEU A 118 -5.57 -7.50 10.11
CA LEU A 118 -5.76 -6.18 10.72
C LEU A 118 -6.39 -5.18 9.73
N GLY A 119 -5.94 -5.18 8.47
CA GLY A 119 -6.58 -4.40 7.40
C GLY A 119 -8.03 -4.81 7.15
N GLY A 120 -8.33 -6.10 7.21
CA GLY A 120 -9.69 -6.63 7.12
C GLY A 120 -10.60 -6.19 8.27
N VAL A 121 -10.07 -6.15 9.50
CA VAL A 121 -10.79 -5.63 10.68
C VAL A 121 -11.11 -4.14 10.48
N PHE A 122 -10.14 -3.33 10.04
CA PHE A 122 -10.36 -1.92 9.71
C PHE A 122 -11.47 -1.75 8.67
N LEU A 123 -11.42 -2.53 7.59
CA LEU A 123 -12.40 -2.45 6.51
C LEU A 123 -13.79 -2.90 6.98
N GLY A 124 -13.86 -3.93 7.82
CA GLY A 124 -15.10 -4.40 8.46
C GLY A 124 -15.76 -3.31 9.31
N ILE A 125 -14.99 -2.65 10.19
CA ILE A 125 -15.48 -1.53 11.01
C ILE A 125 -16.03 -0.41 10.10
N LYS A 126 -15.28 -0.05 9.05
CA LYS A 126 -15.73 0.99 8.12
C LYS A 126 -16.98 0.59 7.34
N SER A 127 -17.09 -0.66 6.90
CA SER A 127 -18.27 -1.13 6.17
C SER A 127 -19.56 -1.01 7.00
N VAL A 128 -19.51 -1.36 8.28
CA VAL A 128 -20.65 -1.23 9.20
C VAL A 128 -20.96 0.25 9.47
N GLU A 129 -19.95 1.08 9.72
CA GLU A 129 -20.11 2.51 9.96
C GLU A 129 -20.75 3.21 8.75
N TYR A 130 -20.28 2.92 7.54
CA TYR A 130 -20.84 3.49 6.31
C TYR A 130 -22.25 3.00 6.06
N THR A 131 -22.52 1.70 6.21
CA THR A 131 -23.88 1.14 6.04
C THR A 131 -24.87 1.83 6.98
N HIS A 132 -24.49 2.06 8.23
CA HIS A 132 -25.31 2.80 9.18
C HIS A 132 -25.57 4.25 8.72
N LYS A 133 -24.55 4.96 8.24
CA LYS A 133 -24.69 6.33 7.69
C LYS A 133 -25.56 6.39 6.43
N TYR A 134 -25.52 5.36 5.58
CA TYR A 134 -26.42 5.24 4.44
C TYR A 134 -27.87 5.09 4.89
N HIS A 135 -28.14 4.23 5.88
CA HIS A 135 -29.49 4.07 6.43
C HIS A 135 -30.01 5.34 7.11
N GLU A 136 -29.15 6.09 7.79
CA GLU A 136 -29.49 7.36 8.44
C GLU A 136 -29.55 8.58 7.48
N HIS A 137 -29.41 8.37 6.16
CA HIS A 137 -29.46 9.42 5.13
C HIS A 137 -28.41 10.53 5.34
N LEU A 138 -27.29 10.19 6.00
CA LEU A 138 -26.15 11.09 6.25
C LEU A 138 -25.20 11.18 5.05
N VAL A 139 -25.68 10.84 3.85
CA VAL A 139 -24.89 10.78 2.62
C VAL A 139 -25.25 11.95 1.69
N PRO A 140 -24.30 12.43 0.86
CA PRO A 140 -24.60 13.50 -0.10
C PRO A 140 -25.74 13.09 -1.03
N GLY A 141 -26.85 13.84 -1.00
CA GLY A 141 -28.05 13.56 -1.81
C GLY A 141 -29.15 12.75 -1.10
N GLY A 142 -29.02 12.44 0.19
CA GLY A 142 -30.14 11.94 1.00
C GLY A 142 -31.16 13.05 1.24
N LEU A 143 -32.31 12.96 0.55
CA LEU A 143 -33.53 13.72 0.86
C LEU A 143 -34.29 13.05 2.00
#